data_AF-A0A839QQE7-F1
#
_entry.id   AF-A0A839QQE7-F1
#
_cell.length_a   1.000
_cell.length_b   1.000
_cell.length_c   1.000
_cell.angle_alpha   90.00
_cell.angle_beta   90.00
_cell.angle_gamma   90.00
#
_symmetry.space_group_name_H-M   'P 1'
#
loop_
_entity.id
_entity.type
_entity.pdbx_description
1 polymer ?
#
loop_
_entity_poly.entity_id
_entity_poly.type
_entity_poly.pdbx_seq_one_letter_code
_entity_poly.pdbx_strand_id
1 'polypeptide(L)'
;MSKKNTSKSKNRSKSAKDARATGSSARSIGLAQMRALEPRFIRWASEDSASAEASQEFSGIGDVLAAYSEEFSFGSIDALDPDAVFELLESITEHNRTILAEVSFLLDRYLHFLDDSGLWGSGDENFEAIHSMLANPMSDPGFDVPELDEEEIGAQARELPIVRRAIGMIRWIGTGIDVSEAGDLSPAQLLEAAAALGDEAPDPDGILPLSTLWESLEETELISVEGTRATPTAKGLAILGEDATEFAQVCFDLLIDQLTMLVYGTADEELEETIGDTMLGFLTAAAGEEPPPATALEMDWDDEAMRQESEAVEELRAALPYLKAARDAGILAMAGEDLIVPPVVRSPLAAFIEVNVGDDE
;
A
#
# COMPACT_ATOMS: atom_id res chain seq x y z
N MET A 1 -66.61 29.49 40.62
CA MET A 1 -65.42 30.37 40.63
C MET A 1 -64.17 29.50 40.50
N SER A 2 -63.18 29.99 39.74
CA SER A 2 -61.77 29.58 39.67
C SER A 2 -61.42 28.20 39.09
N LYS A 3 -60.38 28.02 38.26
CA LYS A 3 -59.64 28.86 37.30
C LYS A 3 -58.77 27.86 36.51
N LYS A 4 -58.81 27.92 35.18
CA LYS A 4 -57.93 27.15 34.27
C LYS A 4 -56.52 27.76 34.31
N ASN A 5 -55.48 26.95 34.47
CA ASN A 5 -54.10 27.35 34.21
C ASN A 5 -53.45 26.38 33.23
N THR A 6 -53.25 26.86 31.99
CA THR A 6 -52.42 26.26 30.96
C THR A 6 -51.15 27.11 30.83
N SER A 7 -50.00 26.57 31.23
CA SER A 7 -48.69 27.22 31.03
C SER A 7 -48.03 26.71 29.75
N LYS A 8 -47.61 27.68 28.92
CA LYS A 8 -47.00 27.54 27.60
C LYS A 8 -45.58 26.96 27.66
N SER A 9 -45.31 25.97 26.81
CA SER A 9 -43.99 25.63 26.29
C SER A 9 -43.77 26.41 24.98
N LYS A 10 -42.67 27.18 24.88
CA LYS A 10 -42.05 27.64 23.62
C LYS A 10 -40.78 28.44 23.93
N ASN A 11 -39.61 27.81 23.75
CA ASN A 11 -38.36 28.44 23.28
C ASN A 11 -37.25 27.39 23.23
N ARG A 12 -37.10 26.67 22.12
CA ARG A 12 -35.92 25.82 21.88
C ARG A 12 -35.51 25.69 20.41
N SER A 13 -35.94 26.61 19.54
CA SER A 13 -35.68 26.54 18.08
C SER A 13 -34.75 27.64 17.52
N LYS A 14 -34.07 28.42 18.38
CA LYS A 14 -33.11 29.45 17.92
C LYS A 14 -31.67 28.97 17.81
N SER A 15 -31.28 27.93 18.54
CA SER A 15 -29.88 27.47 18.63
C SER A 15 -29.33 26.84 17.34
N ALA A 16 -30.17 26.20 16.51
CA ALA A 16 -29.71 25.51 15.30
C ALA A 16 -29.54 26.46 14.08
N LYS A 17 -30.16 27.64 14.11
CA LYS A 17 -30.11 28.60 13.00
C LYS A 17 -28.89 29.52 13.08
N ASP A 18 -28.41 29.79 14.29
CA ASP A 18 -27.23 30.63 14.53
C ASP A 18 -25.93 29.87 14.23
N ALA A 19 -25.84 28.56 14.53
CA ALA A 19 -24.68 27.72 14.22
C ALA A 19 -24.41 27.58 12.70
N ARG A 20 -25.48 27.47 11.89
CA ARG A 20 -25.38 27.43 10.42
C ARG A 20 -24.98 28.77 9.79
N ALA A 21 -25.31 29.89 10.44
CA ALA A 21 -24.96 31.23 9.96
C ALA A 21 -23.49 31.60 10.25
N THR A 22 -22.94 31.14 11.38
CA THR A 22 -21.52 31.34 11.72
C THR A 22 -20.57 30.53 10.84
N GLY A 23 -20.92 29.29 10.47
CA GLY A 23 -20.09 28.46 9.58
C GLY A 23 -19.96 29.03 8.16
N SER A 24 -21.05 29.58 7.60
CA SER A 24 -21.03 30.22 6.28
C SER A 24 -20.13 31.45 6.21
N SER A 25 -20.05 32.23 7.30
CA SER A 25 -19.15 33.40 7.36
C SER A 25 -17.68 32.97 7.41
N ALA A 26 -17.33 31.98 8.25
CA ALA A 26 -15.96 31.47 8.35
C ALA A 26 -15.46 30.90 7.01
N ARG A 27 -16.28 30.07 6.33
CA ARG A 27 -15.99 29.55 4.99
C ARG A 27 -15.63 30.65 3.99
N SER A 28 -16.46 31.68 3.91
CA SER A 28 -16.25 32.78 2.97
C SER A 28 -15.00 33.62 3.28
N ILE A 29 -14.60 33.70 4.55
CA ILE A 29 -13.40 34.41 4.98
C ILE A 29 -12.15 33.60 4.63
N GLY A 30 -12.11 32.30 4.96
CA GLY A 30 -10.97 31.43 4.66
C GLY A 30 -10.65 31.38 3.17
N LEU A 31 -11.66 31.14 2.31
CA LEU A 31 -11.48 31.12 0.86
C LEU A 31 -11.09 32.49 0.28
N ALA A 32 -11.58 33.59 0.85
CA ALA A 32 -11.17 34.92 0.41
C ALA A 32 -9.73 35.25 0.81
N GLN A 33 -9.29 34.81 1.99
CA GLN A 33 -7.90 34.94 2.43
C GLN A 33 -6.98 34.09 1.56
N MET A 34 -7.35 32.85 1.27
CA MET A 34 -6.61 31.98 0.36
C MET A 34 -6.45 32.64 -1.01
N ARG A 35 -7.53 33.10 -1.64
CA ARG A 35 -7.44 33.79 -2.96
C ARG A 35 -6.52 35.01 -2.97
N ALA A 36 -6.38 35.70 -1.84
CA ALA A 36 -5.44 36.82 -1.73
C ALA A 36 -3.96 36.40 -1.79
N LEU A 37 -3.66 35.11 -1.57
CA LEU A 37 -2.32 34.53 -1.65
C LEU A 37 -1.88 34.18 -3.07
N GLU A 38 -2.79 34.15 -4.05
CA GLU A 38 -2.50 33.74 -5.44
C GLU A 38 -1.22 34.38 -6.02
N PRO A 39 -1.00 35.72 -5.95
CA PRO A 39 0.20 36.33 -6.53
C PRO A 39 1.49 36.00 -5.76
N ARG A 40 1.37 35.55 -4.51
CA ARG A 40 2.50 35.10 -3.69
C ARG A 40 2.82 33.64 -4.01
N PHE A 41 1.80 32.79 -4.10
CA PHE A 41 1.95 31.39 -4.50
C PHE A 41 2.57 31.27 -5.89
N ILE A 42 2.02 31.96 -6.90
CA ILE A 42 2.54 31.90 -8.29
C ILE A 42 4.02 32.27 -8.35
N ARG A 43 4.45 33.25 -7.54
CA ARG A 43 5.86 33.67 -7.48
C ARG A 43 6.75 32.64 -6.77
N TRP A 44 6.26 32.02 -5.69
CA TRP A 44 6.97 30.96 -4.99
C TRP A 44 7.13 29.74 -5.91
N ALA A 45 6.05 29.26 -6.51
CA ALA A 45 6.08 28.10 -7.42
C ALA A 45 6.84 28.37 -8.74
N SER A 46 6.98 29.64 -9.15
CA SER A 46 7.73 29.98 -10.37
C SER A 46 9.24 29.78 -10.28
N GLU A 47 9.76 29.42 -9.11
CA GLU A 47 11.15 29.00 -8.95
C GLU A 47 11.39 27.62 -9.61
N ASP A 48 10.35 26.77 -9.65
CA ASP A 48 10.42 25.39 -10.14
C ASP A 48 9.50 25.07 -11.33
N SER A 49 8.51 25.92 -11.63
CA SER A 49 7.50 25.66 -12.68
C SER A 49 7.14 26.90 -13.51
N ALA A 50 6.47 26.72 -14.65
CA ALA A 50 6.03 27.87 -15.44
C ALA A 50 4.89 28.62 -14.71
N SER A 51 4.84 29.95 -14.82
CA SER A 51 3.80 30.76 -14.15
C SER A 51 2.35 30.38 -14.53
N ALA A 52 2.13 29.78 -15.70
CA ALA A 52 0.81 29.31 -16.12
C ALA A 52 0.41 28.01 -15.38
N GLU A 53 1.34 27.09 -15.19
CA GLU A 53 1.17 25.85 -14.42
C GLU A 53 0.90 26.19 -12.95
N ALA A 54 1.71 27.07 -12.35
CA ALA A 54 1.49 27.54 -10.98
C ALA A 54 0.13 28.22 -10.76
N SER A 55 -0.43 28.89 -11.79
CA SER A 55 -1.77 29.46 -11.71
C SER A 55 -2.86 28.39 -11.76
N GLN A 56 -2.66 27.34 -12.56
CA GLN A 56 -3.56 26.19 -12.66
C GLN A 56 -3.56 25.39 -11.35
N GLU A 57 -2.38 25.09 -10.80
CA GLU A 57 -2.21 24.46 -9.49
C GLU A 57 -2.93 25.26 -8.40
N PHE A 58 -2.75 26.59 -8.35
CA PHE A 58 -3.42 27.42 -7.36
C PHE A 58 -4.95 27.40 -7.49
N SER A 59 -5.46 27.31 -8.72
CA SER A 59 -6.89 27.11 -8.96
C SER A 59 -7.36 25.77 -8.39
N GLY A 60 -6.61 24.68 -8.64
CA GLY A 60 -6.91 23.35 -8.10
C GLY A 60 -6.91 23.33 -6.57
N ILE A 61 -5.90 23.94 -5.93
CA ILE A 61 -5.86 24.15 -4.48
C ILE A 61 -7.14 24.87 -4.00
N GLY A 62 -7.58 25.88 -4.75
CA GLY A 62 -8.79 26.61 -4.42
C GLY A 62 -10.07 25.77 -4.48
N ASP A 63 -10.14 24.83 -5.42
CA ASP A 63 -11.25 23.89 -5.56
C ASP A 63 -11.24 22.84 -4.43
N VAL A 64 -10.06 22.30 -4.09
CA VAL A 64 -9.90 21.36 -2.96
C VAL A 64 -10.29 22.02 -1.64
N LEU A 65 -9.78 23.23 -1.36
CA LEU A 65 -10.13 23.94 -0.12
C LEU A 65 -11.60 24.37 -0.11
N ALA A 66 -12.22 24.59 -1.28
CA ALA A 66 -13.66 24.81 -1.35
C ALA A 66 -14.43 23.54 -0.95
N ALA A 67 -14.03 22.36 -1.46
CA ALA A 67 -14.58 21.06 -1.08
C ALA A 67 -14.39 20.77 0.42
N TYR A 68 -13.16 20.90 0.95
CA TYR A 68 -12.86 20.80 2.37
C TYR A 68 -13.80 21.69 3.21
N SER A 69 -13.99 22.93 2.76
CA SER A 69 -14.83 23.88 3.48
C SER A 69 -16.31 23.50 3.52
N GLU A 70 -16.77 22.65 2.59
CA GLU A 70 -18.14 22.16 2.52
C GLU A 70 -18.55 21.40 3.77
N GLU A 71 -17.60 20.67 4.33
CA GLU A 71 -17.79 19.74 5.44
C GLU A 71 -17.14 20.27 6.72
N PHE A 72 -15.97 20.92 6.58
CA PHE A 72 -15.15 21.37 7.70
C PHE A 72 -15.07 22.90 7.77
N SER A 73 -14.91 23.43 8.98
CA SER A 73 -14.67 24.86 9.17
C SER A 73 -13.17 25.15 9.22
N PHE A 74 -12.64 25.89 8.25
CA PHE A 74 -11.30 26.49 8.38
C PHE A 74 -11.43 28.01 8.49
N GLY A 75 -10.99 28.54 9.64
CA GLY A 75 -11.14 29.96 9.98
C GLY A 75 -10.01 30.85 9.46
N SER A 76 -8.91 30.24 9.04
CA SER A 76 -7.71 30.87 8.50
C SER A 76 -7.01 29.94 7.51
N ILE A 77 -6.15 30.51 6.67
CA ILE A 77 -5.43 29.83 5.58
C ILE A 77 -4.55 28.66 6.02
N ASP A 78 -4.19 28.60 7.30
CA ASP A 78 -3.28 27.66 7.96
C ASP A 78 -4.00 26.74 8.95
N ALA A 79 -5.29 26.98 9.23
CA ALA A 79 -6.08 26.19 10.20
C ALA A 79 -6.67 24.92 9.57
N LEU A 80 -5.81 24.13 8.90
CA LEU A 80 -6.13 22.77 8.49
C LEU A 80 -6.03 21.85 9.71
N ASP A 81 -7.04 21.01 9.88
CA ASP A 81 -7.14 20.05 10.98
C ASP A 81 -6.78 18.65 10.44
N PRO A 82 -5.81 17.93 11.03
CA PRO A 82 -5.37 16.64 10.51
C PRO A 82 -6.50 15.63 10.34
N ASP A 83 -7.40 15.51 11.33
CA ASP A 83 -8.52 14.58 11.28
C ASP A 83 -9.48 14.94 10.12
N ALA A 84 -9.76 16.23 9.93
CA ALA A 84 -10.59 16.70 8.81
C ALA A 84 -9.94 16.53 7.43
N VAL A 85 -8.61 16.65 7.33
CA VAL A 85 -7.89 16.36 6.09
C VAL A 85 -7.95 14.87 5.80
N PHE A 86 -7.75 14.02 6.81
CA PHE A 86 -7.91 12.58 6.69
C PHE A 86 -9.32 12.20 6.20
N GLU A 87 -10.38 12.71 6.83
CA GLU A 87 -11.77 12.46 6.41
C GLU A 87 -12.03 12.91 4.96
N LEU A 88 -11.44 14.04 4.53
CA LEU A 88 -11.54 14.48 3.13
C LEU A 88 -10.86 13.48 2.17
N LEU A 89 -9.64 13.04 2.47
CA LEU A 89 -8.89 12.11 1.64
C LEU A 89 -9.58 10.73 1.59
N GLU A 90 -10.10 10.25 2.72
CA GLU A 90 -10.91 9.03 2.80
C GLU A 90 -12.15 9.15 1.90
N SER A 91 -12.90 10.26 2.00
CA SER A 91 -14.06 10.50 1.14
C SER A 91 -13.70 10.53 -0.34
N ILE A 92 -12.54 11.10 -0.72
CA ILE A 92 -12.07 11.10 -2.11
C ILE A 92 -11.72 9.68 -2.55
N THR A 93 -11.02 8.93 -1.72
CA THR A 93 -10.62 7.54 -1.97
C THR A 93 -11.85 6.67 -2.24
N GLU A 94 -12.92 6.81 -1.46
CA GLU A 94 -14.17 6.06 -1.63
C GLU A 94 -14.91 6.38 -2.94
N HIS A 95 -14.88 7.65 -3.38
CA HIS A 95 -15.73 8.12 -4.49
C HIS A 95 -15.00 8.19 -5.83
N ASN A 96 -13.72 8.53 -5.81
CA ASN A 96 -12.89 8.70 -6.99
C ASN A 96 -11.39 8.66 -6.66
N ARG A 97 -10.84 7.45 -6.50
CA ARG A 97 -9.42 7.25 -6.18
C ARG A 97 -8.45 7.89 -7.18
N THR A 98 -8.84 8.03 -8.45
CA THR A 98 -7.97 8.60 -9.51
C THR A 98 -7.68 10.10 -9.36
N ILE A 99 -8.41 10.82 -8.50
CA ILE A 99 -8.09 12.23 -8.20
C ILE A 99 -7.40 12.39 -6.85
N LEU A 100 -7.19 11.31 -6.09
CA LEU A 100 -6.60 11.38 -4.75
C LEU A 100 -5.17 11.90 -4.80
N ALA A 101 -4.36 11.37 -5.73
CA ALA A 101 -2.98 11.78 -5.88
C ALA A 101 -2.87 13.25 -6.34
N GLU A 102 -3.67 13.69 -7.31
CA GLU A 102 -3.76 15.12 -7.69
C GLU A 102 -4.16 16.00 -6.49
N VAL A 103 -5.19 15.63 -5.74
CA VAL A 103 -5.64 16.40 -4.56
C VAL A 103 -4.56 16.46 -3.49
N SER A 104 -3.89 15.33 -3.24
CA SER A 104 -2.86 15.21 -2.23
C SER A 104 -1.63 16.04 -2.59
N PHE A 105 -1.19 15.95 -3.85
CA PHE A 105 -0.13 16.78 -4.41
C PHE A 105 -0.45 18.28 -4.28
N LEU A 106 -1.67 18.70 -4.63
CA LEU A 106 -2.07 20.11 -4.54
C LEU A 106 -2.07 20.62 -3.09
N LEU A 107 -2.61 19.83 -2.16
CA LEU A 107 -2.61 20.18 -0.74
C LEU A 107 -1.20 20.19 -0.15
N ASP A 108 -0.35 19.23 -0.49
CA ASP A 108 1.03 19.14 -0.02
C ASP A 108 1.84 20.36 -0.49
N ARG A 109 1.70 20.69 -1.77
CA ARG A 109 2.31 21.87 -2.37
C ARG A 109 1.80 23.16 -1.74
N TYR A 110 0.54 23.22 -1.34
CA TYR A 110 0.00 24.35 -0.58
C TYR A 110 0.57 24.43 0.85
N LEU A 111 0.75 23.30 1.54
CA LEU A 111 1.40 23.25 2.85
C LEU A 111 2.84 23.77 2.79
N HIS A 112 3.64 23.27 1.85
CA HIS A 112 5.01 23.73 1.64
C HIS A 112 5.07 25.22 1.33
N PHE A 113 4.16 25.72 0.48
CA PHE A 113 4.05 27.17 0.25
C PHE A 113 3.81 27.94 1.54
N LEU A 114 2.90 27.48 2.39
CA LEU A 114 2.59 28.15 3.66
C LEU A 114 3.78 28.13 4.61
N ASP A 115 4.48 27.00 4.72
CA ASP A 115 5.65 26.85 5.60
C ASP A 115 6.82 27.73 5.15
N ASP A 116 7.26 27.60 3.89
CA ASP A 116 8.35 28.40 3.30
C ASP A 116 8.06 29.90 3.38
N SER A 117 6.78 30.27 3.29
CA SER A 117 6.32 31.65 3.38
C SER A 117 6.21 32.17 4.81
N GLY A 118 6.40 31.34 5.83
CA GLY A 118 6.14 31.68 7.24
C GLY A 118 4.68 32.07 7.49
N LEU A 119 3.77 31.47 6.72
CA LEU A 119 2.32 31.63 6.83
C LEU A 119 1.66 30.48 7.59
N TRP A 120 2.37 29.36 7.79
CA TRP A 120 1.91 28.27 8.64
C TRP A 120 1.96 28.67 10.13
N GLY A 121 0.83 28.59 10.82
CA GLY A 121 0.70 28.96 12.23
C GLY A 121 0.06 27.89 13.13
N SER A 122 -0.30 26.73 12.58
CA SER A 122 -0.98 25.66 13.32
C SER A 122 -0.05 24.72 14.10
N GLY A 123 1.26 24.98 14.06
CA GLY A 123 2.28 24.22 14.78
C GLY A 123 2.89 23.09 13.97
N ASP A 124 4.10 22.70 14.34
CA ASP A 124 4.91 21.72 13.60
C ASP A 124 4.28 20.32 13.66
N GLU A 125 3.65 19.93 14.78
CA GLU A 125 2.96 18.64 14.93
C GLU A 125 1.82 18.47 13.91
N ASN A 126 1.01 19.52 13.70
CA ASN A 126 -0.06 19.48 12.71
C ASN A 126 0.49 19.51 11.28
N PHE A 127 1.60 20.22 11.04
CA PHE A 127 2.26 20.20 9.74
C PHE A 127 2.74 18.80 9.39
N GLU A 128 3.51 18.18 10.29
CA GLU A 128 4.06 16.83 10.10
C GLU A 128 2.95 15.79 9.91
N ALA A 129 1.87 15.86 10.69
CA ALA A 129 0.73 14.96 10.54
C ALA A 129 0.10 15.07 9.15
N ILE A 130 -0.23 16.29 8.70
CA ILE A 130 -0.90 16.47 7.41
C ILE A 130 0.06 16.19 6.24
N HIS A 131 1.31 16.66 6.32
CA HIS A 131 2.33 16.38 5.32
C HIS A 131 2.59 14.88 5.19
N SER A 132 2.66 14.13 6.30
CA SER A 132 2.80 12.67 6.25
C SER A 132 1.62 11.99 5.56
N MET A 133 0.39 12.47 5.79
CA MET A 133 -0.81 11.94 5.12
C MET A 133 -0.80 12.28 3.62
N LEU A 134 -0.33 13.46 3.23
CA LEU A 134 -0.37 13.90 1.83
C LEU A 134 0.81 13.42 1.00
N ALA A 135 1.97 13.23 1.62
CA ALA A 135 3.12 12.57 1.01
C ALA A 135 2.83 11.09 0.75
N ASN A 136 1.89 10.51 1.50
CA ASN A 136 1.46 9.14 1.30
C ASN A 136 -0.05 8.95 1.50
N PRO A 137 -0.89 9.48 0.59
CA PRO A 137 -2.35 9.46 0.75
C PRO A 137 -2.94 8.06 0.61
N MET A 138 -2.10 7.12 0.16
CA MET A 138 -2.39 5.70 0.02
C MET A 138 -1.79 4.84 1.14
N SER A 139 -1.24 5.45 2.20
CA SER A 139 -0.57 4.70 3.28
C SER A 139 -1.52 3.86 4.13
N ASP A 140 -2.83 4.07 4.03
CA ASP A 140 -3.78 3.07 4.50
C ASP A 140 -3.90 2.00 3.43
N PRO A 141 -3.33 0.80 3.65
CA PRO A 141 -3.39 -0.27 2.67
C PRO A 141 -4.82 -0.84 2.53
N GLY A 142 -5.80 -0.31 3.27
CA GLY A 142 -7.19 -0.75 3.30
C GLY A 142 -7.42 -1.94 4.22
N PHE A 143 -6.47 -2.20 5.14
CA PHE A 143 -6.53 -3.28 6.11
C PHE A 143 -5.67 -3.01 7.35
N ASP A 144 -6.02 -3.65 8.46
CA ASP A 144 -5.26 -3.58 9.71
C ASP A 144 -3.90 -4.29 9.60
N VAL A 145 -2.83 -3.53 9.79
CA VAL A 145 -1.45 -4.02 9.91
C VAL A 145 -1.14 -4.21 11.40
N PRO A 146 -1.06 -5.46 11.89
CA PRO A 146 -0.83 -5.71 13.30
C PRO A 146 0.57 -5.26 13.72
N GLU A 147 0.66 -4.59 14.87
CA GLU A 147 1.94 -4.33 15.53
C GLU A 147 2.51 -5.66 16.07
N LEU A 148 3.54 -6.17 15.41
CA LEU A 148 4.30 -7.35 15.84
C LEU A 148 5.70 -6.92 16.27
N ASP A 149 6.18 -7.45 17.40
CA ASP A 149 7.58 -7.26 17.75
C ASP A 149 8.52 -8.14 16.90
N GLU A 150 9.82 -7.87 16.97
CA GLU A 150 10.83 -8.59 16.16
C GLU A 150 10.87 -10.10 16.46
N GLU A 151 10.56 -10.51 17.70
CA GLU A 151 10.52 -11.92 18.09
C GLU A 151 9.27 -12.60 17.49
N GLU A 152 8.12 -11.94 17.53
CA GLU A 152 6.88 -12.39 16.91
C GLU A 152 6.99 -12.47 15.38
N ILE A 153 7.57 -11.45 14.74
CA ILE A 153 7.88 -11.47 13.30
C ILE A 153 8.78 -12.66 13.00
N GLY A 154 9.87 -12.82 13.75
CA GLY A 154 10.82 -13.91 13.53
C GLY A 154 10.21 -15.29 13.74
N ALA A 155 9.28 -15.45 14.69
CA ALA A 155 8.59 -16.71 14.92
C ALA A 155 7.61 -17.03 13.79
N GLN A 156 6.78 -16.06 13.38
CA GLN A 156 5.79 -16.25 12.33
C GLN A 156 6.43 -16.41 10.94
N ALA A 157 7.42 -15.59 10.60
CA ALA A 157 8.10 -15.66 9.31
C ALA A 157 8.80 -17.00 9.09
N ARG A 158 9.37 -17.63 10.13
CA ARG A 158 9.97 -18.98 10.04
C ARG A 158 8.97 -20.08 9.70
N GLU A 159 7.68 -19.83 9.90
CA GLU A 159 6.62 -20.77 9.52
C GLU A 159 6.22 -20.65 8.04
N LEU A 160 6.55 -19.54 7.38
CA LEU A 160 6.24 -19.32 5.97
C LEU A 160 7.06 -20.27 5.07
N PRO A 161 6.42 -20.99 4.13
CA PRO A 161 7.09 -21.82 3.13
C PRO A 161 8.21 -21.08 2.39
N ILE A 162 7.98 -19.85 1.92
CA ILE A 162 8.97 -19.10 1.16
C ILE A 162 10.23 -18.79 1.96
N VAL A 163 10.08 -18.39 3.23
CA VAL A 163 11.20 -18.13 4.15
C VAL A 163 11.96 -19.43 4.47
N ARG A 164 11.25 -20.55 4.65
CA ARG A 164 11.88 -21.87 4.85
C ARG A 164 12.68 -22.31 3.63
N ARG A 165 12.17 -22.06 2.42
CA ARG A 165 12.88 -22.34 1.16
C ARG A 165 14.13 -21.47 1.05
N ALA A 166 14.03 -20.17 1.34
CA ALA A 166 15.19 -19.27 1.36
C ALA A 166 16.27 -19.75 2.35
N ILE A 167 15.89 -20.07 3.60
CA ILE A 167 16.81 -20.63 4.62
C ILE A 167 17.46 -21.92 4.11
N GLY A 168 16.68 -22.82 3.51
CA GLY A 168 17.17 -24.07 2.94
C GLY A 168 18.15 -23.85 1.79
N MET A 169 17.88 -22.87 0.93
CA MET A 169 18.73 -22.50 -0.20
C MET A 169 20.07 -21.95 0.28
N ILE A 170 20.05 -21.01 1.25
CA ILE A 170 21.28 -20.48 1.86
C ILE A 170 22.11 -21.61 2.51
N ARG A 171 21.46 -22.58 3.16
CA ARG A 171 22.14 -23.76 3.72
C ARG A 171 22.74 -24.67 2.65
N TRP A 172 22.03 -24.88 1.54
CA TRP A 172 22.49 -25.69 0.41
C TRP A 172 23.71 -25.05 -0.27
N ILE A 173 23.69 -23.72 -0.46
CA ILE A 173 24.84 -22.98 -0.99
C ILE A 173 26.07 -23.13 -0.08
N GLY A 174 25.86 -23.10 1.23
CA GLY A 174 26.92 -23.35 2.23
C GLY A 174 28.07 -22.35 2.11
N THR A 175 29.29 -22.83 1.84
CA THR A 175 30.49 -21.97 1.65
C THR A 175 30.61 -21.43 0.21
N GLY A 176 29.61 -21.67 -0.61
CA GLY A 176 29.52 -21.21 -1.99
C GLY A 176 29.60 -22.32 -3.02
N ILE A 177 28.91 -22.09 -4.12
CA ILE A 177 28.72 -23.00 -5.24
C ILE A 177 29.22 -22.35 -6.54
N ASP A 178 29.57 -23.18 -7.52
CA ASP A 178 29.91 -22.68 -8.86
C ASP A 178 28.61 -22.43 -9.64
N VAL A 179 28.52 -21.32 -10.36
CA VAL A 179 27.36 -20.93 -11.16
C VAL A 179 27.79 -20.63 -12.61
N SER A 180 26.83 -20.36 -13.48
CA SER A 180 27.12 -19.97 -14.87
C SER A 180 27.89 -18.63 -14.93
N GLU A 181 28.37 -18.24 -16.13
CA GLU A 181 28.96 -16.91 -16.32
C GLU A 181 27.95 -15.76 -16.10
N ALA A 182 26.66 -16.05 -16.21
CA ALA A 182 25.58 -15.09 -15.95
C ALA A 182 25.14 -15.07 -14.48
N GLY A 183 25.67 -15.97 -13.64
CA GLY A 183 25.25 -16.11 -12.24
C GLY A 183 24.14 -17.13 -12.00
N ASP A 184 23.52 -17.64 -13.07
CA ASP A 184 22.40 -18.58 -12.95
C ASP A 184 22.82 -19.99 -12.51
N LEU A 185 21.88 -20.66 -11.83
CA LEU A 185 21.93 -22.10 -11.56
C LEU A 185 21.70 -22.91 -12.84
N SER A 186 22.50 -23.94 -13.04
CA SER A 186 22.21 -24.93 -14.10
C SER A 186 20.98 -25.78 -13.76
N PRO A 187 20.30 -26.40 -14.75
CA PRO A 187 19.17 -27.30 -14.49
C PRO A 187 19.49 -28.45 -13.52
N ALA A 188 20.72 -28.96 -13.53
CA ALA A 188 21.16 -29.99 -12.60
C ALA A 188 21.24 -29.48 -11.15
N GLN A 189 21.65 -28.22 -10.98
CA GLN A 189 21.73 -27.58 -9.67
C GLN A 189 20.34 -27.21 -9.14
N LEU A 190 19.43 -26.76 -10.00
CA LEU A 190 18.03 -26.54 -9.62
C LEU A 190 17.39 -27.83 -9.09
N LEU A 191 17.66 -28.97 -9.74
CA LEU A 191 17.19 -30.28 -9.26
C LEU A 191 17.82 -30.68 -7.93
N GLU A 192 19.13 -30.42 -7.76
CA GLU A 192 19.84 -30.69 -6.50
C GLU A 192 19.31 -29.83 -5.34
N ALA A 193 19.12 -28.54 -5.59
CA ALA A 193 18.58 -27.58 -4.64
C ALA A 193 17.14 -27.95 -4.25
N ALA A 194 16.26 -28.25 -5.22
CA ALA A 194 14.91 -28.72 -4.94
C ALA A 194 14.90 -29.98 -4.05
N ALA A 195 15.75 -30.96 -4.36
CA ALA A 195 15.89 -32.16 -3.55
C ALA A 195 16.40 -31.86 -2.12
N ALA A 196 17.28 -30.87 -1.95
CA ALA A 196 17.75 -30.43 -0.64
C ALA A 196 16.66 -29.69 0.17
N LEU A 197 15.74 -29.01 -0.52
CA LEU A 197 14.57 -28.35 0.08
C LEU A 197 13.43 -29.34 0.42
N GLY A 198 13.49 -30.56 -0.12
CA GLY A 198 12.43 -31.56 0.03
C GLY A 198 11.27 -31.36 -0.94
N ASP A 199 11.46 -30.54 -1.96
CA ASP A 199 10.49 -30.31 -3.02
C ASP A 199 10.48 -31.49 -4.00
N GLU A 200 9.37 -31.65 -4.73
CA GLU A 200 9.36 -32.49 -5.93
C GLU A 200 10.26 -31.88 -7.01
N ALA A 201 10.40 -32.55 -8.17
CA ALA A 201 11.20 -32.00 -9.26
C ALA A 201 10.75 -30.56 -9.58
N PRO A 202 11.68 -29.60 -9.70
CA PRO A 202 11.32 -28.21 -9.88
C PRO A 202 10.50 -28.07 -11.17
N ASP A 203 9.39 -27.36 -11.08
CA ASP A 203 8.60 -26.95 -12.24
C ASP A 203 9.21 -25.66 -12.78
N PRO A 204 9.96 -25.69 -13.90
CA PRO A 204 10.58 -24.49 -14.45
C PRO A 204 9.56 -23.51 -15.01
N ASP A 205 8.34 -23.97 -15.32
CA ASP A 205 7.26 -23.18 -15.89
C ASP A 205 6.23 -22.75 -14.82
N GLY A 206 6.52 -23.00 -13.54
CA GLY A 206 5.70 -22.54 -12.42
C GLY A 206 5.76 -21.01 -12.27
N ILE A 207 4.81 -20.43 -11.53
CA ILE A 207 4.76 -18.97 -11.29
C ILE A 207 5.89 -18.48 -10.38
N LEU A 208 6.25 -19.27 -9.37
CA LEU A 208 7.39 -19.02 -8.48
C LEU A 208 8.36 -20.21 -8.55
N PRO A 209 9.06 -20.36 -9.69
CA PRO A 209 10.04 -21.42 -9.85
C PRO A 209 11.22 -21.18 -8.90
N LEU A 210 12.03 -22.22 -8.67
CA LEU A 210 13.18 -22.10 -7.78
C LEU A 210 14.24 -21.10 -8.29
N SER A 211 14.27 -20.84 -9.60
CA SER A 211 15.09 -19.78 -10.20
C SER A 211 14.65 -18.39 -9.75
N THR A 212 13.36 -18.13 -9.62
CA THR A 212 12.87 -16.84 -9.11
C THR A 212 13.26 -16.64 -7.65
N LEU A 213 13.21 -17.69 -6.82
CA LEU A 213 13.78 -17.58 -5.47
C LEU A 213 15.29 -17.30 -5.51
N TRP A 214 16.04 -17.87 -6.46
CA TRP A 214 17.46 -17.56 -6.62
C TRP A 214 17.70 -16.08 -6.95
N GLU A 215 16.95 -15.53 -7.91
CA GLU A 215 16.97 -14.11 -8.29
C GLU A 215 16.68 -13.22 -7.08
N SER A 216 15.59 -13.52 -6.35
CA SER A 216 15.24 -12.79 -5.12
C SER A 216 16.34 -12.83 -4.06
N LEU A 217 17.05 -13.95 -3.90
CA LEU A 217 18.18 -14.02 -2.95
C LEU A 217 19.34 -13.12 -3.38
N GLU A 218 19.55 -12.93 -4.68
CA GLU A 218 20.57 -12.03 -5.22
C GLU A 218 20.13 -10.57 -5.09
N GLU A 219 18.90 -10.24 -5.51
CA GLU A 219 18.33 -8.88 -5.47
C GLU A 219 18.20 -8.34 -4.04
N THR A 220 17.84 -9.21 -3.08
CA THR A 220 17.80 -8.85 -1.66
C THR A 220 19.15 -8.94 -0.95
N GLU A 221 20.24 -9.16 -1.71
CA GLU A 221 21.62 -9.28 -1.24
C GLU A 221 21.85 -10.39 -0.19
N LEU A 222 21.04 -11.45 -0.19
CA LEU A 222 21.26 -12.62 0.66
C LEU A 222 22.37 -13.52 0.11
N ILE A 223 22.57 -13.49 -1.20
CA ILE A 223 23.73 -14.09 -1.86
C ILE A 223 24.46 -13.03 -2.68
N SER A 224 25.73 -13.29 -2.96
CA SER A 224 26.54 -12.51 -3.88
C SER A 224 27.13 -13.43 -4.93
N VAL A 225 27.06 -13.03 -6.20
CA VAL A 225 27.71 -13.72 -7.31
C VAL A 225 28.97 -12.95 -7.73
N GLU A 226 30.14 -13.51 -7.47
CA GLU A 226 31.43 -12.95 -7.89
C GLU A 226 32.06 -13.85 -8.97
N GLY A 227 31.94 -13.44 -10.24
CA GLY A 227 32.35 -14.27 -11.37
C GLY A 227 31.44 -15.49 -11.50
N THR A 228 32.00 -16.69 -11.42
CA THR A 228 31.24 -17.95 -11.52
C THR A 228 31.02 -18.59 -10.15
N ARG A 229 31.01 -17.80 -9.07
CA ARG A 229 30.87 -18.31 -7.71
C ARG A 229 29.84 -17.51 -6.93
N ALA A 230 28.83 -18.20 -6.43
CA ALA A 230 27.83 -17.64 -5.55
C ALA A 230 28.11 -18.02 -4.09
N THR A 231 27.98 -17.07 -3.16
CA THR A 231 28.19 -17.28 -1.71
C THR A 231 27.13 -16.53 -0.91
N PRO A 232 26.70 -17.03 0.27
CA PRO A 232 25.86 -16.26 1.17
C PRO A 232 26.61 -15.03 1.67
N THR A 233 25.92 -13.88 1.70
CA THR A 233 26.47 -12.64 2.28
C THR A 233 26.36 -12.66 3.81
N ALA A 234 26.82 -11.60 4.47
CA ALA A 234 26.55 -11.43 5.91
C ALA A 234 25.04 -11.40 6.20
N LYS A 235 24.26 -10.71 5.36
CA LYS A 235 22.80 -10.63 5.42
C LYS A 235 22.15 -12.01 5.19
N GLY A 236 22.64 -12.76 4.20
CA GLY A 236 22.23 -14.14 3.96
C GLY A 236 22.52 -15.06 5.14
N LEU A 237 23.66 -14.91 5.81
CA LEU A 237 23.95 -15.71 7.01
C LEU A 237 23.10 -15.30 8.22
N ALA A 238 22.68 -14.03 8.31
CA ALA A 238 21.79 -13.56 9.37
C ALA A 238 20.43 -14.28 9.36
N ILE A 239 19.92 -14.68 8.18
CA ILE A 239 18.69 -15.49 8.08
C ILE A 239 18.81 -16.86 8.78
N LEU A 240 20.03 -17.36 8.96
CA LEU A 240 20.31 -18.61 9.68
C LEU A 240 20.53 -18.40 11.19
N GLY A 241 20.65 -17.14 11.62
CA GLY A 241 20.98 -16.75 12.98
C GLY A 241 19.79 -16.77 13.95
N GLU A 242 20.11 -16.44 15.20
CA GLU A 242 19.15 -16.28 16.30
C GLU A 242 18.81 -14.80 16.57
N ASP A 243 19.48 -13.85 15.91
CA ASP A 243 19.18 -12.42 16.05
C ASP A 243 17.83 -12.11 15.41
N ALA A 244 16.85 -11.74 16.24
CA ALA A 244 15.48 -11.53 15.81
C ALA A 244 15.34 -10.27 14.94
N THR A 245 16.09 -9.21 15.26
CA THR A 245 16.04 -7.92 14.55
C THR A 245 16.56 -8.09 13.12
N GLU A 246 17.76 -8.67 12.96
CA GLU A 246 18.35 -8.89 11.62
C GLU A 246 17.50 -9.87 10.81
N PHE A 247 16.99 -10.93 11.45
CA PHE A 247 16.11 -11.89 10.79
C PHE A 247 14.80 -11.25 10.32
N ALA A 248 14.17 -10.41 11.14
CA ALA A 248 12.93 -9.72 10.80
C ALA A 248 13.11 -8.81 9.58
N GLN A 249 14.18 -8.00 9.54
CA GLN A 249 14.46 -7.12 8.39
C GLN A 249 14.70 -7.93 7.11
N VAL A 250 15.49 -9.01 7.20
CA VAL A 250 15.75 -9.89 6.04
C VAL A 250 14.45 -10.50 5.51
N CYS A 251 13.56 -10.97 6.40
CA CYS A 251 12.29 -11.53 5.97
C CYS A 251 11.38 -10.47 5.35
N PHE A 252 11.39 -9.25 5.87
CA PHE A 252 10.61 -8.15 5.33
C PHE A 252 11.02 -7.85 3.87
N ASP A 253 12.33 -7.66 3.63
CA ASP A 253 12.86 -7.39 2.29
C ASP A 253 12.55 -8.54 1.31
N LEU A 254 12.73 -9.79 1.75
CA LEU A 254 12.42 -10.98 0.95
C LEU A 254 10.92 -11.08 0.61
N LEU A 255 10.04 -10.75 1.56
CA LEU A 255 8.60 -10.81 1.32
C LEU A 255 8.13 -9.71 0.36
N ILE A 256 8.69 -8.50 0.44
CA ILE A 256 8.42 -7.44 -0.55
C ILE A 256 8.83 -7.91 -1.95
N ASP A 257 10.04 -8.42 -2.09
CA ASP A 257 10.55 -8.88 -3.39
C ASP A 257 9.68 -10.01 -3.99
N GLN A 258 9.25 -10.96 -3.16
CA GLN A 258 8.35 -12.04 -3.57
C GLN A 258 6.95 -11.55 -3.93
N LEU A 259 6.45 -10.50 -3.27
CA LEU A 259 5.20 -9.84 -3.65
C LEU A 259 5.35 -9.18 -5.03
N THR A 260 6.46 -8.48 -5.28
CA THR A 260 6.78 -7.90 -6.59
C THR A 260 6.78 -8.97 -7.68
N MET A 261 7.47 -10.09 -7.47
CA MET A 261 7.50 -11.18 -8.46
C MET A 261 6.13 -11.84 -8.67
N LEU A 262 5.29 -11.92 -7.64
CA LEU A 262 3.94 -12.46 -7.77
C LEU A 262 2.96 -11.54 -8.49
N VAL A 263 3.07 -10.24 -8.27
CA VAL A 263 2.13 -9.24 -8.80
C VAL A 263 2.52 -8.81 -10.21
N TYR A 264 3.83 -8.60 -10.46
CA TYR A 264 4.34 -8.05 -11.72
C TYR A 264 5.20 -9.03 -12.53
N GLY A 265 5.54 -10.21 -11.99
CA GLY A 265 6.45 -11.15 -12.65
C GLY A 265 5.82 -12.03 -13.75
N THR A 266 4.68 -11.64 -14.33
CA THR A 266 4.09 -12.44 -15.43
C THR A 266 4.91 -12.31 -16.72
N ALA A 267 5.09 -13.42 -17.43
CA ALA A 267 5.72 -13.40 -18.74
C ALA A 267 4.80 -12.84 -19.85
N ASP A 268 3.52 -12.66 -19.56
CA ASP A 268 2.52 -12.13 -20.49
C ASP A 268 2.30 -10.63 -20.21
N GLU A 269 3.04 -9.79 -20.94
CA GLU A 269 2.97 -8.32 -20.86
C GLU A 269 1.55 -7.79 -21.14
N GLU A 270 0.72 -8.50 -21.93
CA GLU A 270 -0.66 -8.07 -22.21
C GLU A 270 -1.59 -8.27 -21.02
N LEU A 271 -1.25 -9.21 -20.12
CA LEU A 271 -2.04 -9.55 -18.93
C LEU A 271 -1.43 -9.02 -17.63
N GLU A 272 -0.25 -8.42 -17.68
CA GLU A 272 0.50 -7.95 -16.50
C GLU A 272 -0.30 -6.99 -15.63
N GLU A 273 -0.83 -5.92 -16.22
CA GLU A 273 -1.67 -4.95 -15.50
C GLU A 273 -2.89 -5.63 -14.88
N THR A 274 -3.59 -6.47 -15.66
CA THR A 274 -4.81 -7.16 -15.21
C THR A 274 -4.55 -8.16 -14.09
N ILE A 275 -3.49 -8.98 -14.21
CA ILE A 275 -3.10 -9.96 -13.19
C ILE A 275 -2.63 -9.22 -11.94
N GLY A 276 -1.82 -8.17 -12.11
CA GLY A 276 -1.30 -7.35 -11.03
C GLY A 276 -2.43 -6.70 -10.21
N ASP A 277 -3.35 -6.01 -10.88
CA ASP A 277 -4.52 -5.38 -10.25
C ASP A 277 -5.39 -6.41 -9.52
N THR A 278 -5.65 -7.54 -10.15
CA THR A 278 -6.46 -8.61 -9.57
C THR A 278 -5.77 -9.24 -8.35
N MET A 279 -4.47 -9.50 -8.44
CA MET A 279 -3.66 -10.03 -7.35
C MET A 279 -3.63 -9.06 -6.17
N LEU A 280 -3.38 -7.78 -6.43
CA LEU A 280 -3.33 -6.75 -5.41
C LEU A 280 -4.69 -6.57 -4.73
N GLY A 281 -5.76 -6.45 -5.50
CA GLY A 281 -7.13 -6.39 -4.96
C GLY A 281 -7.49 -7.60 -4.10
N PHE A 282 -7.09 -8.80 -4.51
CA PHE A 282 -7.35 -10.02 -3.75
C PHE A 282 -6.52 -10.11 -2.46
N LEU A 283 -5.23 -9.77 -2.51
CA LEU A 283 -4.35 -9.77 -1.32
C LEU A 283 -4.83 -8.73 -0.30
N THR A 284 -5.21 -7.54 -0.75
CA THR A 284 -5.81 -6.49 0.10
C THR A 284 -7.10 -6.99 0.75
N ALA A 285 -8.01 -7.59 -0.03
CA ALA A 285 -9.24 -8.18 0.52
C ALA A 285 -8.95 -9.29 1.55
N ALA A 286 -7.97 -10.16 1.28
CA ALA A 286 -7.55 -11.23 2.18
C ALA A 286 -6.85 -10.72 3.46
N ALA A 287 -6.33 -9.49 3.46
CA ALA A 287 -5.82 -8.85 4.67
C ALA A 287 -6.92 -8.11 5.47
N GLY A 288 -8.03 -7.76 4.82
CA GLY A 288 -9.14 -6.98 5.39
C GLY A 288 -10.07 -7.72 6.35
N GLU A 289 -11.17 -7.06 6.73
CA GLU A 289 -12.17 -7.58 7.68
C GLU A 289 -13.09 -8.67 7.11
N GLU A 290 -13.27 -8.69 5.79
CA GLU A 290 -14.10 -9.66 5.06
C GLU A 290 -13.25 -10.43 4.03
N PRO A 291 -12.39 -11.37 4.47
CA PRO A 291 -11.50 -12.09 3.56
C PRO A 291 -12.29 -12.96 2.58
N PRO A 292 -11.77 -13.18 1.35
CA PRO A 292 -12.44 -13.99 0.36
C PRO A 292 -12.51 -15.46 0.81
N PRO A 293 -13.58 -16.19 0.44
CA PRO A 293 -13.71 -17.60 0.80
C PRO A 293 -12.66 -18.43 0.06
N ALA A 294 -12.15 -19.46 0.72
CA ALA A 294 -11.16 -20.38 0.17
C ALA A 294 -11.61 -21.13 -1.07
N THR A 295 -12.93 -21.34 -1.19
CA THR A 295 -13.53 -21.92 -2.39
C THR A 295 -13.21 -21.13 -3.64
N ALA A 296 -12.88 -19.83 -3.56
CA ALA A 296 -12.46 -19.03 -4.70
C ALA A 296 -11.26 -19.64 -5.46
N LEU A 297 -10.34 -20.32 -4.76
CA LEU A 297 -9.18 -20.98 -5.40
C LEU A 297 -9.49 -22.37 -5.95
N GLU A 298 -10.58 -22.98 -5.49
CA GLU A 298 -10.97 -24.35 -5.81
C GLU A 298 -12.10 -24.43 -6.84
N MET A 299 -12.76 -23.30 -7.12
CA MET A 299 -13.85 -23.23 -8.09
C MET A 299 -13.38 -23.65 -9.48
N ASP A 300 -14.24 -24.43 -10.16
CA ASP A 300 -14.04 -24.80 -11.56
C ASP A 300 -14.49 -23.64 -12.45
N TRP A 301 -13.58 -22.70 -12.68
CA TRP A 301 -13.80 -21.51 -13.50
C TRP A 301 -13.98 -21.84 -14.99
N ASP A 302 -13.86 -23.12 -15.38
CA ASP A 302 -14.10 -23.63 -16.73
C ASP A 302 -15.55 -24.09 -16.98
N ASP A 303 -16.45 -23.94 -16.00
CA ASP A 303 -17.88 -24.12 -16.24
C ASP A 303 -18.38 -23.09 -17.29
N GLU A 304 -18.99 -23.60 -18.35
CA GLU A 304 -19.53 -22.81 -19.47
C GLU A 304 -20.54 -21.76 -19.01
N ALA A 305 -21.23 -22.00 -17.89
CA ALA A 305 -22.13 -21.02 -17.28
C ALA A 305 -21.37 -19.78 -16.78
N MET A 306 -20.18 -19.95 -16.19
CA MET A 306 -19.36 -18.85 -15.67
C MET A 306 -18.58 -18.12 -16.76
N ARG A 307 -18.26 -18.79 -17.88
CA ARG A 307 -17.62 -18.15 -19.05
C ARG A 307 -18.47 -17.02 -19.66
N GLN A 308 -19.78 -17.01 -19.44
CA GLN A 308 -20.66 -15.99 -19.99
C GLN A 308 -20.90 -14.81 -19.04
N GLU A 309 -20.35 -14.83 -17.81
CA GLU A 309 -20.89 -14.02 -16.71
C GLU A 309 -20.19 -12.68 -16.42
N SER A 310 -18.89 -12.47 -16.66
CA SER A 310 -18.26 -11.14 -16.46
C SER A 310 -16.81 -11.07 -16.91
N GLU A 311 -16.34 -9.89 -17.33
CA GLU A 311 -14.91 -9.54 -17.52
C GLU A 311 -14.09 -9.88 -16.27
N ALA A 312 -14.57 -9.50 -15.09
CA ALA A 312 -13.97 -9.84 -13.78
C ALA A 312 -13.74 -11.35 -13.54
N VAL A 313 -14.53 -12.23 -14.18
CA VAL A 313 -14.32 -13.69 -14.08
C VAL A 313 -13.14 -14.13 -14.95
N GLU A 314 -12.91 -13.47 -16.08
CA GLU A 314 -11.73 -13.74 -16.93
C GLU A 314 -10.46 -13.23 -16.26
N GLU A 315 -10.48 -12.04 -15.66
CA GLU A 315 -9.36 -11.46 -14.91
C GLU A 315 -8.96 -12.37 -13.73
N LEU A 316 -9.92 -12.78 -12.91
CA LEU A 316 -9.69 -13.71 -11.81
C LEU A 316 -9.18 -15.08 -12.28
N ARG A 317 -9.65 -15.57 -13.44
CA ARG A 317 -9.14 -16.82 -14.02
C ARG A 317 -7.67 -16.68 -14.42
N ALA A 318 -7.28 -15.55 -14.99
CA ALA A 318 -5.89 -15.26 -15.34
C ALA A 318 -4.99 -15.17 -14.10
N ALA A 319 -5.48 -14.58 -13.00
CA ALA A 319 -4.76 -14.44 -11.73
C ALA A 319 -4.74 -15.74 -10.88
N LEU A 320 -5.63 -16.70 -11.13
CA LEU A 320 -5.77 -17.90 -10.30
C LEU A 320 -4.48 -18.72 -10.09
N PRO A 321 -3.62 -18.95 -11.11
CA PRO A 321 -2.33 -19.61 -10.91
C PRO A 321 -1.41 -18.85 -9.93
N TYR A 322 -1.43 -17.51 -9.99
CA TYR A 322 -0.66 -16.63 -9.13
C TYR A 322 -1.17 -16.64 -7.69
N LEU A 323 -2.49 -16.64 -7.48
CA LEU A 323 -3.07 -16.79 -6.14
C LEU A 323 -2.73 -18.15 -5.52
N LYS A 324 -2.71 -19.22 -6.33
CA LYS A 324 -2.27 -20.55 -5.87
C LYS A 324 -0.78 -20.55 -5.50
N ALA A 325 0.07 -19.90 -6.30
CA ALA A 325 1.47 -19.74 -6.00
C ALA A 325 1.70 -18.92 -4.71
N ALA A 326 0.96 -17.83 -4.52
CA ALA A 326 0.98 -17.04 -3.29
C ALA A 326 0.59 -17.88 -2.06
N ARG A 327 -0.42 -18.75 -2.19
CA ARG A 327 -0.79 -19.71 -1.13
C ARG A 327 0.32 -20.72 -0.85
N ASP A 328 0.92 -21.29 -1.90
CA ASP A 328 1.98 -22.29 -1.75
C ASP A 328 3.28 -21.69 -1.18
N ALA A 329 3.53 -20.40 -1.42
CA ALA A 329 4.58 -19.60 -0.78
C ALA A 329 4.25 -19.21 0.67
N GLY A 330 2.98 -19.30 1.07
CA GLY A 330 2.43 -18.89 2.37
C GLY A 330 2.19 -17.39 2.51
N ILE A 331 2.18 -16.64 1.41
CA ILE A 331 1.70 -15.25 1.38
C ILE A 331 0.17 -15.22 1.57
N LEU A 332 -0.52 -16.25 1.09
CA LEU A 332 -1.90 -16.57 1.47
C LEU A 332 -1.96 -17.82 2.34
N ALA A 333 -2.87 -17.83 3.31
CA ALA A 333 -3.11 -18.96 4.20
C ALA A 333 -4.61 -19.21 4.39
N MET A 334 -4.93 -20.44 4.77
CA MET A 334 -6.30 -20.85 5.08
C MET A 334 -6.59 -20.57 6.56
N ALA A 335 -7.64 -19.80 6.85
CA ALA A 335 -8.18 -19.61 8.20
C ALA A 335 -9.63 -20.09 8.25
N GLY A 336 -9.82 -21.39 8.48
CA GLY A 336 -11.15 -21.99 8.41
C GLY A 336 -11.62 -22.09 6.96
N GLU A 337 -12.69 -21.36 6.62
CA GLU A 337 -13.26 -21.32 5.26
C GLU A 337 -12.76 -20.11 4.45
N ASP A 338 -11.93 -19.26 5.04
CA ASP A 338 -11.47 -17.99 4.45
C ASP A 338 -9.99 -18.06 4.05
N LEU A 339 -9.62 -17.29 3.04
CA LEU A 339 -8.24 -17.02 2.65
C LEU A 339 -7.79 -15.72 3.27
N ILE A 340 -6.71 -15.78 4.04
CA ILE A 340 -6.14 -14.63 4.72
C ILE A 340 -4.70 -14.38 4.30
N VAL A 341 -4.27 -13.13 4.38
CA VAL A 341 -2.85 -12.78 4.44
C VAL A 341 -2.37 -12.94 5.89
N PRO A 342 -1.36 -13.80 6.16
CA PRO A 342 -0.84 -13.97 7.52
C PRO A 342 -0.38 -12.64 8.14
N PRO A 343 -0.54 -12.45 9.46
CA PRO A 343 -0.18 -11.20 10.14
C PRO A 343 1.23 -10.68 9.80
N VAL A 344 2.23 -11.56 9.79
CA VAL A 344 3.62 -11.21 9.46
C VAL A 344 3.84 -10.74 8.01
N VAL A 345 2.92 -11.04 7.09
CA VAL A 345 2.99 -10.63 5.67
C VAL A 345 2.28 -9.30 5.42
N ARG A 346 1.39 -8.86 6.32
CA ARG A 346 0.59 -7.64 6.14
C ARG A 346 1.42 -6.36 6.11
N SER A 347 2.47 -6.27 6.93
CA SER A 347 3.37 -5.10 6.92
C SER A 347 4.20 -5.02 5.62
N PRO A 348 4.83 -6.12 5.13
CA PRO A 348 5.42 -6.15 3.78
C PRO A 348 4.42 -5.82 2.67
N LEU A 349 3.18 -6.33 2.75
CA LEU A 349 2.14 -6.05 1.76
C LEU A 349 1.75 -4.56 1.74
N ALA A 350 1.61 -3.94 2.91
CA ALA A 350 1.32 -2.52 3.02
C ALA A 350 2.43 -1.67 2.39
N ALA A 351 3.70 -1.96 2.70
CA ALA A 351 4.85 -1.28 2.10
C ALA A 351 4.95 -1.53 0.59
N PHE A 352 4.61 -2.72 0.12
CA PHE A 352 4.55 -3.04 -1.30
C PHE A 352 3.47 -2.21 -2.03
N ILE A 353 2.27 -2.10 -1.45
CA ILE A 353 1.19 -1.25 -1.98
C ILE A 353 1.64 0.22 -2.01
N GLU A 354 2.27 0.67 -0.94
CA GLU A 354 2.77 2.05 -0.78
C GLU A 354 3.73 2.44 -1.91
N VAL A 355 4.67 1.56 -2.26
CA VAL A 355 5.66 1.81 -3.31
C VAL A 355 5.04 1.72 -4.71
N ASN A 356 4.27 0.66 -5.00
CA ASN A 356 3.91 0.36 -6.38
C ASN A 356 2.62 1.02 -6.86
N VAL A 357 1.73 1.42 -5.94
CA VAL A 357 0.53 2.18 -6.31
C VAL A 357 0.79 3.68 -6.35
N GLY A 358 1.90 4.14 -5.75
CA GLY A 358 2.29 5.55 -5.74
C GLY A 358 2.99 6.02 -7.01
N ASP A 359 3.55 5.11 -7.82
CA ASP A 359 4.47 5.44 -8.93
C ASP A 359 3.81 5.48 -10.33
N ASP A 360 2.52 5.14 -10.47
CA ASP A 360 1.80 5.09 -11.77
C ASP A 360 1.26 6.44 -12.29
N GLU A 361 1.70 7.57 -11.74
CA GLU A 361 1.36 8.94 -12.19
C GLU A 361 2.59 9.79 -12.54
#